data_AF-A0A6I9MRW6-F1
#
_entry.id   AF-A0A6I9MRW6-F1
#
_cell.length_a   1.000
_cell.length_b   1.000
_cell.length_c   1.000
_cell.angle_alpha   90.00
_cell.angle_beta   90.00
_cell.angle_gamma   90.00
#
_symmetry.space_group_name_H-M   'P 1'
#
loop_
_entity.id
_entity.type
_entity.pdbx_description
1 polymer ?
#
loop_
_entity_poly.entity_id
_entity_poly.type
_entity_poly.pdbx_seq_one_letter_code
_entity_poly.pdbx_strand_id
1 'polypeptide(L)'
;MLLQVLSRSQLVVCYKAKDVLLAGCRIQDPQVSGWLLDPEHSASCFQDLLNKHSKRPHTTPALGTKKVSQVISGLYSLHWLNMELCFKLQSQGLWELYSDMELNMISVLAETTLWIRHQSGFKTKMKHLEQEAHRAAGQIFLVTSSTQLRAVLFEKLSLHERCENKKLPKTINTQQQSTSEAALLQLQDLHPLPKIILEYRQVHKIKSTFVDGILSCMKSKNYVSSTWHQTSVVTGRISAKHPLLELSVVLNCRLCGKQLTYEPVLGK
;
A
#
# COMPACT_ATOMS: atom_id res chain seq x y z
N MET A 1 6.05 12.48 -21.29
CA MET A 1 7.09 13.03 -20.40
C MET A 1 7.61 14.30 -21.05
N LEU A 2 7.24 15.46 -20.49
CA LEU A 2 7.71 16.77 -20.92
C LEU A 2 8.58 17.29 -19.78
N LEU A 3 9.91 17.30 -19.97
CA LEU A 3 10.86 17.86 -19.00
C LEU A 3 11.27 19.25 -19.49
N GLN A 4 11.19 20.24 -18.60
CA GLN A 4 11.85 21.53 -18.80
C GLN A 4 12.95 21.66 -17.75
N VAL A 5 14.20 21.70 -18.19
CA VAL A 5 15.33 22.13 -17.37
C VAL A 5 15.49 23.63 -17.61
N LEU A 6 14.90 24.46 -16.75
CA LEU A 6 15.26 25.87 -16.69
C LEU A 6 16.41 25.98 -15.69
N SER A 7 17.59 26.42 -16.11
CA SER A 7 18.62 26.79 -15.14
C SER A 7 19.45 27.98 -15.60
N ARG A 8 19.29 29.09 -14.88
CA ARG A 8 20.35 29.58 -13.97
C ARG A 8 20.09 29.21 -12.49
N SER A 9 18.88 28.76 -12.16
CA SER A 9 18.43 28.31 -10.85
C SER A 9 17.94 26.88 -11.00
N GLN A 10 18.48 25.91 -10.25
CA GLN A 10 18.29 24.45 -10.35
C GLN A 10 16.83 23.93 -10.12
N LEU A 11 15.81 24.65 -10.58
CA LEU A 11 14.39 24.35 -10.43
C LEU A 11 13.85 23.65 -11.68
N VAL A 12 13.25 22.48 -11.49
CA VAL A 12 12.65 21.66 -12.53
C VAL A 12 11.16 21.50 -12.26
N VAL A 13 10.32 21.81 -13.25
CA VAL A 13 8.88 21.51 -13.19
C VAL A 13 8.63 20.19 -13.90
N CYS A 14 8.08 19.21 -13.18
CA CYS A 14 7.85 17.87 -13.69
C CYS A 14 6.51 17.33 -13.20
N TYR A 15 5.60 17.03 -14.11
CA TYR A 15 4.37 16.31 -13.79
C TYR A 15 4.69 14.81 -13.61
N LYS A 16 4.33 14.23 -12.45
CA LYS A 16 4.73 12.89 -12.01
C LYS A 16 6.24 12.77 -11.78
N ALA A 17 6.79 13.71 -11.01
CA ALA A 17 8.21 13.79 -10.71
C ALA A 17 8.80 12.50 -10.12
N LYS A 18 8.05 11.77 -9.30
CA LYS A 18 8.49 10.49 -8.71
C LYS A 18 8.88 9.42 -9.73
N ASP A 19 8.32 9.49 -10.95
CA ASP A 19 8.57 8.51 -12.02
C ASP A 19 9.87 8.83 -12.77
N VAL A 20 10.50 9.98 -12.48
CA VAL A 20 11.73 10.47 -13.12
C VAL A 20 12.75 10.76 -12.03
N LEU A 21 13.72 9.86 -11.85
CA LEU A 21 14.83 10.05 -10.91
C LEU A 21 15.65 11.29 -11.31
N LEU A 22 15.45 12.41 -10.61
CA LEU A 22 16.19 13.66 -10.80
C LEU A 22 16.93 14.02 -9.52
N ALA A 23 18.05 13.32 -9.27
CA ALA A 23 18.90 13.60 -8.13
C ALA A 23 19.51 15.02 -8.22
N GLY A 24 19.49 15.75 -7.11
CA GLY A 24 20.17 17.05 -6.98
C GLY A 24 19.44 18.27 -7.57
N CYS A 25 18.20 18.14 -8.04
CA CYS A 25 17.39 19.27 -8.52
C CYS A 25 16.27 19.62 -7.53
N ARG A 26 15.89 20.90 -7.43
CA ARG A 26 14.64 21.29 -6.77
C ARG A 26 13.50 21.00 -7.74
N ILE A 27 12.56 20.13 -7.37
CA ILE A 27 11.47 19.72 -8.26
C ILE A 27 10.17 20.36 -7.80
N GLN A 28 9.35 20.84 -8.73
CA GLN A 28 7.95 21.16 -8.51
C GLN A 28 7.09 20.19 -9.31
N ASP A 29 6.10 19.60 -8.64
CA ASP A 29 5.16 18.65 -9.24
C ASP A 29 3.73 19.21 -9.18
N PRO A 30 3.20 19.67 -10.33
CA PRO A 30 1.81 20.12 -10.44
C PRO A 30 0.80 19.05 -10.02
N GLN A 31 1.12 17.76 -10.14
CA GLN A 31 0.23 16.69 -9.70
C GLN A 31 0.04 16.71 -8.17
N VAL A 32 1.14 16.86 -7.43
CA VAL A 32 1.12 16.98 -5.96
C VAL A 32 0.42 18.26 -5.55
N SER A 33 0.69 19.37 -6.25
CA SER A 33 0.00 20.65 -6.00
C SER A 33 -1.52 20.54 -6.18
N GLY A 34 -1.95 19.90 -7.27
CA GLY A 34 -3.37 19.69 -7.56
C GLY A 34 -4.07 18.80 -6.54
N TRP A 35 -3.38 17.75 -6.06
CA TRP A 35 -3.89 16.88 -4.99
C TRP A 35 -4.00 17.61 -3.66
N LEU A 36 -3.01 18.42 -3.26
CA LEU A 36 -3.07 19.20 -2.01
C LEU A 36 -4.24 20.19 -1.98
N LEU A 37 -4.56 20.80 -3.13
CA LEU A 37 -5.66 21.77 -3.24
C LEU A 37 -7.04 21.11 -3.23
N ASP A 38 -7.16 19.87 -3.69
CA ASP A 38 -8.43 19.13 -3.72
C ASP A 38 -8.16 17.61 -3.71
N PRO A 39 -7.89 17.04 -2.52
CA PRO A 39 -7.49 15.65 -2.39
C PRO A 39 -8.65 14.69 -2.67
N GLU A 40 -9.89 15.11 -2.46
CA GLU A 40 -11.10 14.33 -2.74
C GLU A 40 -11.33 14.15 -4.25
N HIS A 41 -11.04 15.17 -5.06
CA HIS A 41 -11.27 15.15 -6.51
C HIS A 41 -9.96 15.34 -7.28
N SER A 42 -9.01 14.45 -7.01
CA SER A 42 -7.70 14.46 -7.66
C SER A 42 -7.79 14.18 -9.15
N ALA A 43 -7.09 14.98 -9.95
CA ALA A 43 -7.05 14.82 -11.40
C ALA A 43 -6.40 13.48 -11.81
N SER A 44 -7.04 12.76 -12.74
CA SER A 44 -6.55 11.45 -13.18
C SER A 44 -5.34 11.58 -14.13
N CYS A 45 -5.28 12.68 -14.89
CA CYS A 45 -4.21 12.96 -15.83
C CYS A 45 -3.88 14.47 -15.92
N PHE A 46 -2.78 14.79 -16.62
CA PHE A 46 -2.33 16.16 -16.83
C PHE A 46 -3.40 17.04 -17.49
N GLN A 47 -4.15 16.48 -18.46
CA GLN A 47 -5.18 17.23 -19.16
C GLN A 47 -6.35 17.59 -18.25
N ASP A 48 -6.77 16.68 -17.37
CA ASP A 48 -7.83 16.94 -16.39
C ASP A 48 -7.40 18.04 -15.42
N LEU A 49 -6.16 17.97 -14.94
CA LEU A 49 -5.60 18.96 -14.04
C LEU A 49 -5.54 20.34 -14.72
N LEU A 50 -5.08 20.39 -15.97
CA LEU A 50 -5.06 21.61 -16.77
C LEU A 50 -6.48 22.17 -16.93
N ASN A 51 -7.44 21.35 -17.33
CA ASN A 51 -8.83 21.77 -17.52
C ASN A 51 -9.47 22.29 -16.22
N LYS A 52 -9.17 21.66 -15.08
CA LYS A 52 -9.70 22.05 -13.76
C LYS A 52 -9.23 23.43 -13.32
N HIS A 53 -8.02 23.84 -13.71
CA HIS A 53 -7.41 25.08 -13.26
C HIS A 53 -7.23 26.15 -14.35
N SER A 54 -7.43 25.80 -15.62
CA SER A 54 -7.47 26.73 -16.75
C SER A 54 -8.83 27.39 -16.92
N LYS A 55 -8.85 28.70 -17.11
CA LYS A 55 -10.05 29.46 -17.51
C LYS A 55 -10.35 29.40 -19.01
N ARG A 56 -9.46 28.80 -19.82
CA ARG A 56 -9.57 28.70 -21.28
C ARG A 56 -9.52 27.24 -21.73
N PRO A 57 -10.34 26.81 -22.70
CA PRO A 57 -10.22 25.48 -23.28
C PRO A 57 -8.91 25.37 -24.07
N HIS A 58 -8.11 24.36 -23.76
CA HIS A 58 -6.90 24.04 -24.52
C HIS A 58 -7.21 22.91 -25.49
N THR A 59 -6.96 23.12 -26.79
CA THR A 59 -7.16 22.11 -27.82
C THR A 59 -6.06 21.04 -27.73
N THR A 60 -6.43 19.80 -27.40
CA THR A 60 -5.52 18.66 -27.40
C THR A 60 -5.18 18.25 -28.84
N PRO A 61 -3.91 18.22 -29.25
CA PRO A 61 -3.54 17.61 -30.53
C PRO A 61 -3.63 16.08 -30.42
N ALA A 62 -4.24 15.44 -31.42
CA ALA A 62 -4.32 13.99 -31.51
C ALA A 62 -2.92 13.33 -31.55
N LEU A 63 -2.83 12.13 -30.99
CA LEU A 63 -1.62 11.31 -30.87
C LEU A 63 -1.10 10.90 -32.26
N GLY A 64 -0.31 11.76 -32.90
CA GLY A 64 0.31 11.50 -34.21
C GLY A 64 1.57 12.35 -34.39
N THR A 65 2.68 11.69 -34.71
CA THR A 65 4.04 12.23 -34.97
C THR A 65 4.33 13.61 -34.36
N LYS A 66 4.92 13.62 -33.16
CA LYS A 66 5.20 14.82 -32.34
C LYS A 66 6.01 15.86 -33.12
N LYS A 67 5.35 16.87 -33.68
CA LYS A 67 6.00 18.08 -34.18
C LYS A 67 6.58 18.85 -32.98
N VAL A 68 7.79 19.38 -33.10
CA VAL A 68 8.48 20.16 -32.05
C VAL A 68 7.57 21.25 -31.45
N SER A 69 6.68 21.84 -32.26
CA SER A 69 5.67 22.81 -31.84
C SER A 69 4.69 22.28 -30.77
N GLN A 70 4.29 21.01 -30.81
CA GLN A 70 3.41 20.40 -29.81
C GLN A 70 4.10 20.21 -28.47
N VAL A 71 5.40 19.86 -28.50
CA VAL A 71 6.23 19.73 -27.29
C VAL A 71 6.40 21.09 -26.61
N ILE A 72 6.70 22.14 -27.39
CA ILE A 72 6.83 23.51 -26.89
C ILE A 72 5.52 24.00 -26.26
N SER A 73 4.39 23.79 -26.94
CA SER A 73 3.06 24.16 -26.41
C SER A 73 2.71 23.43 -25.11
N GLY A 74 3.02 22.13 -25.04
CA GLY A 74 2.84 21.34 -23.82
C GLY A 74 3.71 21.83 -22.66
N LEU A 75 4.96 22.23 -22.92
CA LEU A 75 5.86 22.79 -21.91
C LEU A 75 5.38 24.15 -21.39
N TYR A 76 4.92 25.03 -22.28
CA TYR A 76 4.32 26.31 -21.88
C TYR A 76 3.10 26.10 -20.98
N SER A 77 2.22 25.17 -21.36
CA SER A 77 1.02 24.83 -20.59
C SER A 77 1.36 24.26 -19.21
N LEU A 78 2.39 23.41 -19.12
CA LEU A 78 2.90 22.86 -17.86
C LEU A 78 3.45 23.95 -16.94
N HIS A 79 4.29 24.84 -17.48
CA HIS A 79 4.86 25.94 -16.71
C HIS A 79 3.79 26.89 -16.19
N TRP A 80 2.84 27.28 -17.06
CA TRP A 80 1.73 28.15 -16.68
C TRP A 80 0.86 27.51 -15.57
N LEU A 81 0.48 26.25 -15.74
CA LEU A 81 -0.31 25.52 -14.75
C LEU A 81 0.41 25.45 -13.39
N ASN A 82 1.71 25.18 -13.40
CA ASN A 82 2.52 25.14 -12.19
C ASN A 82 2.51 26.48 -11.45
N MET A 83 2.65 27.60 -12.17
CA MET A 83 2.60 28.94 -11.57
C MET A 83 1.23 29.23 -10.92
N GLU A 84 0.13 28.89 -11.60
CA GLU A 84 -1.23 29.08 -11.09
C GLU A 84 -1.48 28.24 -9.82
N LEU A 85 -1.02 26.98 -9.81
CA LEU A 85 -1.15 26.10 -8.65
C LEU A 85 -0.30 26.58 -7.47
N CYS A 86 0.94 27.02 -7.72
CA CYS A 86 1.80 27.58 -6.67
C CYS A 86 1.15 28.81 -6.02
N PHE A 87 0.54 29.69 -6.82
CA PHE A 87 -0.19 30.84 -6.31
C PHE A 87 -1.37 30.44 -5.41
N LYS A 88 -2.14 29.41 -5.81
CA LYS A 88 -3.25 28.89 -5.00
C LYS A 88 -2.78 28.24 -3.69
N LEU A 89 -1.67 27.51 -3.73
CA LEU A 89 -1.08 26.94 -2.52
C LEU A 89 -0.66 28.03 -1.53
N GLN A 90 -0.04 29.11 -2.03
CA GLN A 90 0.34 30.25 -1.21
C GLN A 90 -0.88 30.97 -0.61
N SER A 91 -1.91 31.23 -1.41
CA SER A 91 -3.11 31.93 -0.93
C SER A 91 -3.92 31.14 0.10
N GLN A 92 -3.80 29.82 0.11
CA GLN A 92 -4.44 28.93 1.09
C GLN A 92 -3.52 28.51 2.25
N GLY A 93 -2.28 29.02 2.31
CA GLY A 93 -1.32 28.68 3.37
C GLY A 93 -0.77 27.25 3.29
N LEU A 94 -0.91 26.56 2.16
CA LEU A 94 -0.44 25.19 1.94
C LEU A 94 0.99 25.11 1.37
N TRP A 95 1.63 26.26 1.16
CA TRP A 95 2.94 26.34 0.49
C TRP A 95 4.05 25.62 1.26
N GLU A 96 4.15 25.81 2.58
CA GLU A 96 5.20 25.18 3.40
C GLU A 96 5.02 23.65 3.46
N LEU A 97 3.77 23.18 3.60
CA LEU A 97 3.46 21.75 3.52
C LEU A 97 3.90 21.16 2.17
N TYR A 98 3.60 21.87 1.07
CA TYR A 98 4.04 21.47 -0.26
C TYR A 98 5.56 21.45 -0.39
N SER A 99 6.24 22.55 -0.04
CA SER A 99 7.68 22.72 -0.31
C SER A 99 8.57 21.91 0.61
N ASP A 100 8.22 21.82 1.89
CA ASP A 100 9.13 21.34 2.93
C ASP A 100 8.84 19.88 3.30
N MET A 101 7.63 19.39 2.98
CA MET A 101 7.24 18.01 3.27
C MET A 101 7.00 17.23 1.98
N GLU A 102 6.01 17.60 1.18
CA GLU A 102 5.57 16.76 0.05
C GLU A 102 6.63 16.65 -1.05
N LEU A 103 7.31 17.74 -1.41
CA LEU A 103 8.38 17.69 -2.42
C LEU A 103 9.61 16.92 -1.93
N ASN A 104 9.94 17.01 -0.64
CA ASN A 104 11.04 16.24 -0.04
C ASN A 104 10.74 14.73 0.01
N MET A 105 9.47 14.34 0.07
CA MET A 105 9.09 12.91 0.01
C MET A 105 9.30 12.31 -1.38
N ILE A 106 9.25 13.09 -2.46
CA ILE A 106 9.40 12.57 -3.83
C ILE A 106 10.75 11.85 -4.01
N SER A 107 11.83 12.42 -3.49
CA SER A 107 13.17 11.82 -3.56
C SER A 107 13.27 10.54 -2.74
N VAL A 108 12.72 10.55 -1.52
CA VAL A 108 12.68 9.38 -0.64
C VAL A 108 11.91 8.22 -1.29
N LEU A 109 10.74 8.51 -1.87
CA LEU A 109 9.88 7.50 -2.50
C LEU A 109 10.49 6.96 -3.79
N ALA A 110 11.21 7.77 -4.56
CA ALA A 110 11.87 7.34 -5.79
C ALA A 110 13.04 6.37 -5.53
N GLU A 111 13.69 6.46 -4.37
CA GLU A 111 14.86 5.63 -4.02
C GLU A 111 14.50 4.38 -3.20
N THR A 112 13.25 4.25 -2.74
CA THR A 112 12.86 3.19 -1.80
C THR A 112 12.82 1.81 -2.48
N THR A 113 13.86 1.00 -2.22
CA THR A 113 13.99 -0.40 -2.70
C THR A 113 14.09 -1.37 -1.52
N LEU A 114 13.27 -2.42 -1.50
CA LEU A 114 13.25 -3.42 -0.44
C LEU A 114 14.16 -4.61 -0.79
N TRP A 115 15.06 -4.99 0.12
CA TRP A 115 15.92 -6.17 -0.02
C TRP A 115 15.37 -7.32 0.82
N ILE A 116 15.28 -8.51 0.21
CA ILE A 116 14.56 -9.63 0.85
C ILE A 116 15.46 -10.84 0.92
N ARG A 117 15.68 -11.29 2.16
CA ARG A 117 16.44 -12.49 2.46
C ARG A 117 15.46 -13.63 2.67
N HIS A 118 15.51 -14.61 1.78
CA HIS A 118 14.60 -15.76 1.78
C HIS A 118 14.78 -16.61 3.06
N GLN A 119 13.72 -16.76 3.85
CA GLN A 119 13.69 -17.61 5.05
C GLN A 119 13.11 -18.99 4.67
N SER A 120 13.94 -20.03 4.66
CA SER A 120 13.63 -21.37 4.13
C SER A 120 12.94 -22.33 5.12
N GLY A 121 12.07 -21.85 6.01
CA GLY A 121 11.47 -22.66 7.08
C GLY A 121 9.93 -22.78 7.08
N PHE A 122 9.22 -21.89 6.39
CA PHE A 122 7.76 -21.78 6.55
C PHE A 122 6.99 -23.00 6.05
N LYS A 123 7.39 -23.59 4.92
CA LYS A 123 6.72 -24.79 4.37
C LYS A 123 6.78 -25.97 5.35
N THR A 124 7.91 -26.18 6.00
CA THR A 124 8.10 -27.27 6.97
C THR A 124 7.25 -27.03 8.22
N LYS A 125 7.28 -25.81 8.77
CA LYS A 125 6.48 -25.45 9.95
C LYS A 125 4.98 -25.56 9.68
N MET A 126 4.51 -25.14 8.51
CA MET A 126 3.09 -25.29 8.13
C MET A 126 2.66 -26.74 8.06
N LYS A 127 3.47 -27.63 7.46
CA LYS A 127 3.18 -29.07 7.42
C LYS A 127 3.10 -29.68 8.82
N HIS A 128 4.00 -29.27 9.72
CA HIS A 128 3.97 -29.70 11.11
C HIS A 128 2.67 -29.30 11.81
N LEU A 129 2.30 -28.02 11.72
CA LEU A 129 1.07 -27.48 12.33
C LEU A 129 -0.20 -28.12 11.75
N GLU A 130 -0.20 -28.44 10.45
CA GLU A 130 -1.31 -29.16 9.81
C GLU A 130 -1.48 -30.57 10.41
N GLN A 131 -0.38 -31.31 10.57
CA GLN A 131 -0.41 -32.64 11.19
C GLN A 131 -0.83 -32.57 12.67
N GLU A 132 -0.43 -31.53 13.40
CA GLU A 132 -0.89 -31.31 14.77
C GLU A 132 -2.37 -30.96 14.82
N ALA A 133 -2.87 -30.15 13.89
CA ALA A 133 -4.29 -29.83 13.79
C ALA A 133 -5.14 -31.07 13.50
N HIS A 134 -4.70 -31.95 12.59
CA HIS A 134 -5.40 -33.21 12.30
C HIS A 134 -5.43 -34.15 13.51
N ARG A 135 -4.30 -34.26 14.23
CA ARG A 135 -4.21 -35.05 15.47
C ARG A 135 -5.14 -34.50 16.55
N ALA A 136 -5.12 -33.18 16.79
CA ALA A 136 -5.98 -32.53 17.76
C ALA A 136 -7.47 -32.65 17.39
N ALA A 137 -7.83 -32.59 16.11
CA ALA A 137 -9.20 -32.73 15.63
C ALA A 137 -9.70 -34.20 15.60
N GLY A 138 -8.79 -35.17 15.72
CA GLY A 138 -9.08 -36.59 15.51
C GLY A 138 -9.65 -36.89 14.12
N GLN A 139 -9.34 -36.05 13.12
CA GLN A 139 -9.74 -36.24 11.72
C GLN A 139 -8.91 -35.36 10.78
N ILE A 140 -8.83 -35.78 9.53
CA ILE A 140 -8.25 -34.97 8.45
C ILE A 140 -9.30 -33.98 7.96
N PHE A 141 -8.89 -32.73 7.80
CA PHE A 141 -9.68 -31.67 7.18
C PHE A 141 -8.74 -30.66 6.53
N LEU A 142 -9.26 -29.87 5.60
CA LEU A 142 -8.51 -28.80 4.96
C LEU A 142 -8.36 -27.62 5.94
N VAL A 143 -7.16 -27.44 6.51
CA VAL A 143 -6.87 -26.42 7.55
C VAL A 143 -7.11 -24.98 7.07
N THR A 144 -6.97 -24.74 5.76
CA THR A 144 -7.26 -23.44 5.15
C THR A 144 -8.77 -23.18 4.97
N SER A 145 -9.61 -24.21 5.06
CA SER A 145 -11.06 -24.08 4.90
C SER A 145 -11.72 -23.67 6.20
N SER A 146 -12.17 -22.41 6.25
CA SER A 146 -12.92 -21.89 7.40
C SER A 146 -14.23 -22.64 7.64
N THR A 147 -14.85 -23.20 6.60
CA THR A 147 -16.08 -23.99 6.70
C THR A 147 -15.83 -25.35 7.33
N GLN A 148 -14.81 -26.08 6.87
CA GLN A 148 -14.48 -27.38 7.48
C GLN A 148 -14.00 -27.22 8.92
N LEU A 149 -13.17 -26.21 9.18
CA LEU A 149 -12.74 -25.89 10.54
C LEU A 149 -13.93 -25.57 11.45
N ARG A 150 -14.94 -24.83 10.96
CA ARG A 150 -16.15 -24.52 11.72
C ARG A 150 -16.89 -25.79 12.12
N ALA A 151 -17.09 -26.71 11.18
CA ALA A 151 -17.72 -28.00 11.45
C ALA A 151 -16.92 -28.81 12.51
N VAL A 152 -15.59 -28.84 12.41
CA VAL A 152 -14.74 -29.50 13.42
C VAL A 152 -14.92 -28.88 14.80
N LEU A 153 -14.83 -27.56 14.92
CA LEU A 153 -14.86 -26.86 16.22
C LEU A 153 -16.23 -26.94 16.90
N PHE A 154 -17.32 -26.85 16.13
CA PHE A 154 -18.65 -26.65 16.69
C PHE A 154 -19.59 -27.83 16.52
N GLU A 155 -19.48 -28.64 15.47
CA GLU A 155 -20.35 -29.80 15.28
C GLU A 155 -19.72 -31.07 15.87
N LYS A 156 -18.40 -31.25 15.71
CA LYS A 156 -17.70 -32.44 16.22
C LYS A 156 -17.20 -32.27 17.65
N LEU A 157 -16.50 -31.18 17.93
CA LEU A 157 -15.88 -30.93 19.24
C LEU A 157 -16.83 -30.19 20.20
N SER A 158 -17.95 -29.65 19.70
CA SER A 158 -18.95 -28.89 20.45
C SER A 158 -18.36 -27.84 21.40
N LEU A 159 -17.27 -27.17 21.00
CA LEU A 159 -16.54 -26.27 21.91
C LEU A 159 -17.36 -25.05 22.35
N HIS A 160 -18.39 -24.69 21.59
CA HIS A 160 -19.31 -23.61 21.94
C HIS A 160 -20.18 -23.92 23.17
N GLU A 161 -20.49 -25.20 23.43
CA GLU A 161 -21.25 -25.61 24.61
C GLU A 161 -20.40 -25.54 25.89
N ARG A 162 -19.09 -25.73 25.74
CA ARG A 162 -18.10 -25.70 26.83
C ARG A 162 -17.56 -24.30 27.13
N CYS A 163 -17.90 -23.31 26.31
CA CYS A 163 -17.44 -21.95 26.49
C CYS A 163 -18.36 -21.20 27.46
N GLU A 164 -17.83 -20.82 28.63
CA GLU A 164 -18.59 -20.09 29.66
C GLU A 164 -19.06 -18.71 29.16
N ASN A 165 -18.32 -18.11 28.22
CA ASN A 165 -18.69 -16.87 27.55
C ASN A 165 -19.84 -17.11 26.56
N LYS A 166 -21.07 -16.84 26.98
CA LYS A 166 -22.32 -17.02 26.21
C LYS A 166 -22.43 -16.24 24.87
N LYS A 167 -21.41 -15.49 24.45
CA LYS A 167 -21.38 -14.69 23.21
C LYS A 167 -20.10 -14.93 22.39
N LEU A 168 -19.95 -16.14 21.87
CA LEU A 168 -18.97 -16.38 20.80
C LEU A 168 -19.33 -15.52 19.57
N PRO A 169 -18.34 -14.88 18.92
CA PRO A 169 -18.58 -14.07 17.73
C PRO A 169 -19.23 -14.90 16.61
N LYS A 170 -20.21 -14.31 15.92
CA LYS A 170 -20.90 -14.91 14.76
C LYS A 170 -20.57 -14.19 13.47
N THR A 171 -20.65 -14.89 12.35
CA THR A 171 -20.54 -14.27 11.02
C THR A 171 -21.76 -13.40 10.75
N ILE A 172 -21.52 -12.17 10.26
CA ILE A 172 -22.58 -11.18 10.03
C ILE A 172 -23.66 -11.72 9.08
N ASN A 173 -23.24 -12.38 7.99
CA ASN A 173 -24.13 -12.79 6.91
C ASN A 173 -24.88 -14.09 7.18
N THR A 174 -24.24 -15.07 7.82
CA THR A 174 -24.82 -16.41 8.02
C THR A 174 -25.25 -16.69 9.45
N GLN A 175 -24.95 -15.79 10.39
CA GLN A 175 -25.23 -15.93 11.83
C GLN A 175 -24.69 -17.23 12.45
N GLN A 176 -23.71 -17.86 11.78
CA GLN A 176 -23.01 -19.05 12.24
C GLN A 176 -21.86 -18.66 13.14
N GLN A 177 -21.41 -19.59 14.00
CA GLN A 177 -20.23 -19.36 14.83
C GLN A 177 -19.01 -19.05 13.96
N SER A 178 -18.33 -17.95 14.31
CA SER A 178 -17.18 -17.46 13.55
C SER A 178 -15.95 -18.30 13.88
N THR A 179 -15.08 -18.48 12.89
CA THR A 179 -13.71 -18.99 13.10
C THR A 179 -12.70 -17.84 13.07
N SER A 180 -13.14 -16.60 13.32
CA SER A 180 -12.26 -15.43 13.45
C SER A 180 -11.22 -15.59 14.56
N GLU A 181 -10.16 -14.78 14.52
CA GLU A 181 -9.13 -14.75 15.57
C GLU A 181 -9.74 -14.53 16.96
N ALA A 182 -10.63 -13.55 17.10
CA ALA A 182 -11.34 -13.29 18.36
C ALA A 182 -12.10 -14.51 18.89
N ALA A 183 -12.76 -15.27 18.00
CA ALA A 183 -13.46 -16.49 18.39
C ALA A 183 -12.49 -17.61 18.78
N LEU A 184 -11.40 -17.80 18.03
CA LEU A 184 -10.40 -18.84 18.32
C LEU A 184 -9.64 -18.57 19.63
N LEU A 185 -9.33 -17.31 19.94
CA LEU A 185 -8.71 -16.90 21.20
C LEU A 185 -9.59 -17.24 22.41
N GLN A 186 -10.91 -17.09 22.29
CA GLN A 186 -11.86 -17.48 23.36
C GLN A 186 -11.95 -19.00 23.56
N LEU A 187 -11.58 -19.79 22.55
CA LEU A 187 -11.67 -21.26 22.58
C LEU A 187 -10.33 -21.94 22.91
N GLN A 188 -9.22 -21.20 22.92
CA GLN A 188 -7.87 -21.77 22.97
C GLN A 188 -7.56 -22.51 24.28
N ASP A 189 -8.23 -22.16 25.38
CA ASP A 189 -8.04 -22.80 26.68
C ASP A 189 -8.93 -24.04 26.84
N LEU A 190 -9.96 -24.20 25.99
CA LEU A 190 -10.88 -25.34 26.03
C LEU A 190 -10.36 -26.56 25.25
N HIS A 191 -9.51 -26.32 24.26
CA HIS A 191 -8.99 -27.35 23.37
C HIS A 191 -7.69 -26.86 22.71
N PRO A 192 -6.71 -27.74 22.38
CA PRO A 192 -5.45 -27.32 21.73
C PRO A 192 -5.64 -26.81 20.29
N LEU A 193 -6.67 -27.28 19.57
CA LEU A 193 -6.88 -26.98 18.15
C LEU A 193 -6.93 -25.47 17.80
N PRO A 194 -7.69 -24.60 18.48
CA PRO A 194 -7.73 -23.17 18.16
C PRO A 194 -6.36 -22.49 18.20
N LYS A 195 -5.51 -22.82 19.18
CA LYS A 195 -4.14 -22.29 19.27
C LYS A 195 -3.28 -22.71 18.08
N ILE A 196 -3.33 -23.99 17.70
CA ILE A 196 -2.63 -24.52 16.52
C ILE A 196 -3.09 -23.81 15.23
N ILE A 197 -4.39 -23.56 15.10
CA ILE A 197 -4.96 -22.87 13.95
C ILE A 197 -4.52 -21.40 13.87
N LEU A 198 -4.49 -20.70 15.01
CA LEU A 198 -3.99 -19.33 15.08
C LEU A 198 -2.54 -19.25 14.58
N GLU A 199 -1.67 -20.15 15.07
CA GLU A 199 -0.28 -20.23 14.64
C GLU A 199 -0.16 -20.59 13.14
N TYR A 200 -0.94 -21.57 12.66
CA TYR A 200 -0.97 -21.94 11.24
C TYR A 200 -1.36 -20.75 10.36
N ARG A 201 -2.41 -20.01 10.73
CA ARG A 201 -2.88 -18.85 9.97
C ARG A 201 -1.86 -17.72 9.96
N GLN A 202 -1.17 -17.48 11.06
CA GLN A 202 -0.10 -16.49 11.13
C GLN A 202 1.04 -16.85 10.16
N VAL A 203 1.54 -18.09 10.23
CA VAL A 203 2.62 -18.57 9.34
C VAL A 203 2.16 -18.60 7.88
N HIS A 204 0.94 -19.05 7.60
CA HIS A 204 0.35 -19.08 6.27
C HIS A 204 0.23 -17.68 5.67
N LYS A 205 -0.27 -16.70 6.44
CA LYS A 205 -0.39 -15.30 6.02
C LYS A 205 0.99 -14.73 5.69
N ILE A 206 1.98 -14.99 6.55
CA ILE A 206 3.34 -14.50 6.32
C ILE A 206 3.92 -15.06 5.03
N LYS A 207 3.80 -16.37 4.83
CA LYS A 207 4.31 -17.03 3.63
C LYS A 207 3.54 -16.60 2.37
N SER A 208 2.22 -16.68 2.37
CA SER A 208 1.42 -16.48 1.16
C SER A 208 1.36 -15.01 0.74
N THR A 209 1.10 -14.10 1.68
CA THR A 209 0.91 -12.68 1.36
C THR A 209 2.23 -11.96 1.19
N PHE A 210 3.20 -12.22 2.08
CA PHE A 210 4.49 -11.53 2.02
C PHE A 210 5.48 -12.34 1.21
N VAL A 211 5.84 -13.56 1.59
CA VAL A 211 6.95 -14.25 0.91
C VAL A 211 6.63 -14.56 -0.56
N ASP A 212 5.54 -15.27 -0.84
CA ASP A 212 5.17 -15.68 -2.19
C ASP A 212 4.71 -14.47 -3.04
N GLY A 213 3.94 -13.56 -2.45
CA GLY A 213 3.50 -12.31 -3.09
C GLY A 213 4.67 -11.41 -3.51
N ILE A 214 5.67 -11.27 -2.64
CA ILE A 214 6.89 -10.53 -2.94
C ILE A 214 7.74 -11.25 -4.00
N LEU A 215 7.94 -12.57 -3.85
CA LEU A 215 8.74 -13.35 -4.81
C LEU A 215 8.16 -13.24 -6.23
N SER A 216 6.84 -13.18 -6.38
CA SER A 216 6.20 -12.97 -7.68
C SER A 216 6.43 -11.56 -8.26
N CYS A 217 6.77 -10.57 -7.43
CA CYS A 217 7.11 -9.22 -7.84
C CYS A 217 8.63 -9.03 -8.12
N MET A 218 9.45 -10.06 -7.91
CA MET A 218 10.91 -9.99 -8.14
C MET A 218 11.21 -10.06 -9.64
N LYS A 219 11.76 -8.97 -10.18
CA LYS A 219 12.02 -8.85 -11.62
C LYS A 219 13.34 -9.46 -12.09
N SER A 220 14.40 -9.54 -11.26
CA SER A 220 15.67 -10.22 -11.66
C SER A 220 16.79 -10.28 -10.61
N LYS A 221 16.66 -9.66 -9.44
CA LYS A 221 17.68 -9.63 -8.38
C LYS A 221 16.94 -9.65 -7.05
N ASN A 222 17.56 -10.06 -5.93
CA ASN A 222 16.96 -10.22 -4.59
C ASN A 222 16.43 -8.92 -3.93
N TYR A 223 15.97 -7.97 -4.75
CA TYR A 223 15.31 -6.74 -4.36
C TYR A 223 13.94 -6.64 -5.04
N VAL A 224 13.03 -5.95 -4.37
CA VAL A 224 11.72 -5.59 -4.87
C VAL A 224 11.56 -4.09 -4.72
N SER A 225 11.19 -3.43 -5.81
CA SER A 225 10.84 -2.02 -5.80
C SER A 225 9.32 -1.92 -5.70
N SER A 226 8.83 -1.24 -4.67
CA SER A 226 7.39 -0.98 -4.52
C SER A 226 7.03 0.29 -5.27
N THR A 227 5.88 0.31 -5.94
CA THR A 227 5.37 1.54 -6.56
C THR A 227 4.63 2.36 -5.52
N TRP A 228 5.18 3.51 -5.13
CA TRP A 228 4.55 4.41 -4.16
C TRP A 228 3.58 5.37 -4.81
N HIS A 229 2.47 5.68 -4.13
CA HIS A 229 1.44 6.62 -4.55
C HIS A 229 1.22 7.64 -3.43
N GLN A 230 1.77 8.83 -3.63
CA GLN A 230 1.68 9.96 -2.70
C GLN A 230 0.33 10.67 -2.79
N THR A 231 -0.26 10.76 -3.99
CA THR A 231 -1.49 11.55 -4.26
C THR A 231 -2.76 10.69 -4.37
N SER A 232 -2.79 9.50 -3.77
CA SER A 232 -3.89 8.52 -3.98
C SER A 232 -4.96 8.49 -2.91
N VAL A 233 -4.68 9.02 -1.71
CA VAL A 233 -5.63 8.99 -0.59
C VAL A 233 -5.87 10.40 -0.08
N VAL A 234 -7.08 10.63 0.43
CA VAL A 234 -7.52 11.96 0.89
C VAL A 234 -6.84 12.38 2.20
N THR A 235 -6.45 11.39 3.01
CA THR A 235 -5.94 11.61 4.38
C THR A 235 -4.46 12.02 4.45
N GLY A 236 -3.78 12.18 3.31
CA GLY A 236 -2.33 12.48 3.27
C GLY A 236 -1.41 11.29 3.53
N ARG A 237 -1.95 10.07 3.64
CA ARG A 237 -1.13 8.85 3.81
C ARG A 237 -0.51 8.39 2.48
N ILE A 238 0.68 7.82 2.53
CA ILE A 238 1.31 7.25 1.34
C ILE A 238 0.78 5.83 1.16
N SER A 239 0.34 5.46 -0.05
CA SER A 239 0.01 4.07 -0.37
C SER A 239 1.09 3.43 -1.24
N ALA A 240 1.26 2.11 -1.13
CA ALA A 240 2.21 1.33 -1.92
C ALA A 240 1.48 0.27 -2.73
N LYS A 241 1.91 0.02 -3.96
CA LYS A 241 1.37 -1.00 -4.84
C LYS A 241 2.49 -1.93 -5.30
N HIS A 242 2.28 -3.22 -5.08
CA HIS A 242 3.13 -4.35 -5.48
C HIS A 242 4.60 -4.26 -5.03
N PRO A 243 4.96 -4.90 -3.90
CA PRO A 243 4.09 -5.58 -2.93
C PRO A 243 3.28 -4.57 -2.11
N LEU A 244 2.07 -4.96 -1.69
CA LEU A 244 1.32 -4.20 -0.69
C LEU A 244 2.10 -4.29 0.63
N LEU A 245 2.69 -3.17 1.07
CA LEU A 245 3.40 -3.08 2.35
C LEU A 245 2.46 -2.83 3.53
N GLU A 246 1.15 -3.01 3.35
CA GLU A 246 0.13 -2.82 4.37
C GLU A 246 0.09 -4.00 5.36
N LEU A 247 1.16 -4.20 6.13
CA LEU A 247 1.16 -4.85 7.45
C LEU A 247 2.56 -4.77 8.07
N SER A 248 2.59 -4.71 9.40
CA SER A 248 3.74 -4.52 10.30
C SER A 248 4.89 -5.50 10.03
N VAL A 249 5.71 -5.18 9.02
CA VAL A 249 7.03 -5.74 8.81
C VAL A 249 8.03 -4.69 9.28
N VAL A 250 8.86 -5.03 10.27
CA VAL A 250 9.94 -4.15 10.73
C VAL A 250 10.91 -3.95 9.57
N LEU A 251 10.93 -2.74 9.02
CA LEU A 251 11.83 -2.33 7.94
C LEU A 251 13.12 -1.77 8.57
N ASN A 252 14.27 -2.38 8.25
CA ASN A 252 15.57 -1.81 8.60
C ASN A 252 16.02 -0.83 7.51
N CYS A 253 15.92 0.47 7.79
CA CYS A 253 16.47 1.52 6.93
C CYS A 253 17.99 1.65 7.15
N ARG A 254 18.80 1.37 6.12
CA ARG A 254 20.28 1.44 6.21
C ARG A 254 20.85 2.85 6.35
N LEU A 255 20.08 3.90 6.08
CA LEU A 255 20.59 5.28 6.16
C LEU A 255 20.56 5.87 7.58
N CYS A 256 19.65 5.40 8.44
CA CYS A 256 19.47 6.01 9.78
C CYS A 256 19.77 5.07 10.96
N GLY A 257 19.95 3.77 10.73
CA GLY A 257 20.21 2.80 11.82
C GLY A 257 19.08 2.65 12.85
N LYS A 258 17.92 3.29 12.63
CA LYS A 258 16.76 3.24 13.52
C LYS A 258 15.73 2.23 13.02
N GLN A 259 15.16 1.46 13.95
CA GLN A 259 13.94 0.69 13.71
C GLN A 259 12.78 1.66 13.52
N LEU A 260 12.12 1.60 12.37
CA LEU A 260 10.85 2.29 12.16
C LEU A 260 9.73 1.28 12.42
N THR A 261 9.07 1.43 13.57
CA THR A 261 7.82 0.73 13.88
C THR A 261 6.66 1.52 13.29
N TYR A 262 5.95 0.90 12.35
CA TYR A 262 4.70 1.43 11.81
C TYR A 262 3.52 0.76 12.52
N GLU A 263 2.65 1.54 13.16
CA GLU A 263 1.40 1.05 13.73
C GLU A 263 0.25 1.23 12.72
N PRO A 264 -0.43 0.15 12.31
CA PRO A 264 -1.64 0.27 11.51
C PRO A 264 -2.84 0.62 12.41
N VAL A 265 -3.51 1.73 12.11
CA VAL A 265 -4.85 2.00 12.63
C VAL A 265 -5.83 1.13 11.83
N LEU A 266 -6.45 0.18 12.53
CA LEU A 266 -7.57 -0.62 12.03
C LEU A 266 -8.69 0.32 11.56
N GLY A 267 -8.89 0.41 10.26
CA GLY A 267 -10.11 0.97 9.70
C GLY A 267 -11.28 0.09 10.12
N LYS A 268 -12.24 0.69 10.84
CA LYS A 268 -13.54 0.08 11.11
C LYS A 268 -14.38 -0.01 9.83
#